data_AF-A0A1H6D532-F1
#
_entry.id   AF-A0A1H6D532-F1
#
_cell.length_a   1.000
_cell.length_b   1.000
_cell.length_c   1.000
_cell.angle_alpha   90.00
_cell.angle_beta   90.00
_cell.angle_gamma   90.00
#
_symmetry.space_group_name_H-M   'P 1'
#
loop_
_entity.id
_entity.type
_entity.pdbx_description
1 polymer ?
#
loop_
_entity_poly.entity_id
_entity_poly.type
_entity_poly.pdbx_seq_one_letter_code
_entity_poly.pdbx_strand_id
1 'polypeptide(L)'
;MLLTAADGRTIFNMSAIMRRACQLGRFALQFCRSTLERNRQRSLWLKRAWAEAKREAGEFARRQARDAEVRIALAASARESAALAASHGNNPLAIQNALLRETMRDRMNFAAVARLEAALVAILAAKQLH
;
A
#
# COMPACT_ATOMS: atom_id res chain seq x y z
N MET A 1 2.13 15.31 7.81
CA MET A 1 3.02 16.51 7.79
C MET A 1 4.00 16.51 6.62
N LEU A 2 3.70 15.70 5.61
CA LEU A 2 4.55 15.45 4.47
C LEU A 2 3.79 15.87 3.22
N LEU A 3 4.52 16.24 2.18
CA LEU A 3 4.02 16.46 0.85
C LEU A 3 4.75 15.51 -0.09
N THR A 4 4.04 15.01 -1.08
CA THR A 4 4.66 14.29 -2.19
C THR A 4 4.87 15.29 -3.33
N ALA A 5 6.12 15.48 -3.72
CA ALA A 5 6.48 16.28 -4.87
C ALA A 5 6.15 15.56 -6.18
N ALA A 6 6.13 16.30 -7.29
CA ALA A 6 5.81 15.76 -8.61
C ALA A 6 6.79 14.67 -9.08
N ASP A 7 8.02 14.71 -8.58
CA ASP A 7 9.06 13.69 -8.80
C ASP A 7 8.95 12.48 -7.86
N GLY A 8 7.87 12.40 -7.07
CA GLY A 8 7.62 11.33 -6.10
C GLY A 8 8.38 11.49 -4.78
N ARG A 9 9.21 12.53 -4.61
CA ARG A 9 9.96 12.74 -3.37
C ARG A 9 9.04 13.17 -2.23
N THR A 10 9.31 12.66 -1.04
CA THR A 10 8.60 13.07 0.18
C THR A 10 9.32 14.26 0.81
N ILE A 11 8.62 15.38 0.97
CA ILE A 11 9.13 16.64 1.52
C ILE A 11 8.42 16.97 2.83
N PHE A 12 9.17 17.51 3.80
CA PHE A 12 8.60 18.01 5.04
C PHE A 12 7.87 19.34 4.82
N ASN A 13 6.58 19.39 5.16
CA ASN A 13 5.81 20.63 5.12
C ASN A 13 6.03 21.42 6.43
N MET A 14 6.89 22.43 6.37
CA MET A 14 7.23 23.26 7.53
C MET A 14 5.98 23.89 8.18
N SER A 15 5.06 24.42 7.38
CA SER A 15 3.83 25.05 7.90
C SER A 15 2.93 24.06 8.65
N ALA A 16 2.85 22.82 8.17
CA ALA A 16 2.09 21.76 8.81
C ALA A 16 2.75 21.32 10.13
N ILE A 17 4.08 21.24 10.18
CA ILE A 17 4.84 20.91 11.39
C ILE A 17 4.68 22.01 12.45
N MET A 18 4.77 23.28 12.04
CA MET A 18 4.53 24.41 12.94
C MET A 18 3.09 24.40 13.48
N ARG A 19 2.10 24.16 12.62
CA ARG A 19 0.70 24.03 13.03
C ARG A 19 0.52 22.89 14.04
N ARG A 20 1.16 21.74 13.80
CA ARG A 20 1.14 20.60 14.72
C ARG A 20 1.79 20.94 16.07
N ALA A 21 2.95 21.59 16.06
CA ALA A 21 3.63 22.03 17.28
C ALA A 21 2.73 22.98 18.10
N CYS A 22 2.07 23.94 17.45
CA CYS A 22 1.11 24.83 18.10
C CYS A 22 -0.08 24.07 18.68
N GLN A 23 -0.65 23.11 17.95
CA GLN A 23 -1.77 22.28 18.44
C GLN A 23 -1.38 21.47 19.68
N LEU A 24 -0.20 20.83 19.67
CA LEU A 24 0.30 20.04 20.80
C LEU A 24 0.62 20.92 22.02
N GLY A 25 1.21 22.09 21.79
CA GLY A 25 1.70 22.97 22.84
C GLY A 25 0.72 24.04 23.32
N ARG A 26 -0.50 24.13 22.75
CA ARG A 26 -1.42 25.27 22.97
C ARG A 26 -1.66 25.58 24.44
N PHE A 27 -1.87 24.54 25.26
CA PHE A 27 -2.14 24.71 26.69
C PHE A 27 -0.88 25.09 27.45
N ALA A 28 0.24 24.41 27.20
CA ALA A 28 1.52 24.74 27.84
C ALA A 28 1.95 26.20 27.56
N LEU A 29 1.67 26.71 26.36
CA LEU A 29 1.96 28.09 25.99
C LEU A 29 1.07 29.13 26.69
N GLN A 30 -0.18 28.77 27.01
CA GLN A 30 -1.11 29.63 27.75
C GLN A 30 -0.71 29.81 29.22
N PHE A 31 -0.03 28.82 29.81
CA PHE A 31 0.41 28.87 31.21
C PHE A 31 1.79 29.50 31.44
N CYS A 32 2.53 29.85 30.36
CA CYS A 32 3.85 30.49 30.49
C CYS A 32 3.73 31.91 31.03
N ARG A 33 4.53 32.23 32.05
CA ARG A 33 4.55 33.56 32.69
C ARG A 33 5.67 34.47 32.17
N SER A 34 6.67 33.90 31.47
CA SER A 34 7.76 34.66 30.85
C SER A 34 7.96 34.34 29.37
N THR A 35 8.62 35.27 28.67
CA THR A 35 9.07 35.09 27.27
C THR A 35 10.05 33.92 27.13
N LEU A 36 10.94 33.75 28.11
CA LEU A 36 11.90 32.64 28.15
C LEU A 36 11.21 31.28 28.25
N GLU A 37 10.24 31.13 29.16
CA GLU A 37 9.44 29.90 29.29
C GLU A 37 8.68 29.59 28.00
N ARG A 38 8.06 30.62 27.40
CA ARG A 38 7.33 30.46 26.14
C ARG A 38 8.23 29.96 25.02
N ASN A 39 9.46 30.49 24.92
CA ASN A 39 10.44 30.04 23.92
C ASN A 39 10.92 28.60 24.17
N ARG A 40 11.13 28.22 25.44
CA ARG A 40 11.45 26.84 25.81
C ARG A 40 10.34 25.87 25.41
N GLN A 41 9.08 26.21 25.72
CA GLN A 41 7.92 25.42 25.31
C GLN A 41 7.81 25.32 23.79
N ARG A 42 7.93 26.44 23.06
CA ARG A 42 7.94 26.42 21.57
C ARG A 42 9.00 25.47 21.03
N SER A 43 10.23 25.54 21.53
CA SER A 43 11.32 24.66 21.10
C SER A 43 10.99 23.19 21.37
N LEU A 44 10.44 22.87 22.55
CA LEU A 44 10.06 21.52 22.92
C LEU A 44 8.98 20.94 21.99
N TRP A 45 7.91 21.71 21.75
CA TRP A 45 6.80 21.24 20.90
C TRP A 45 7.19 21.18 19.42
N LEU A 46 8.08 22.05 18.94
CA LEU A 46 8.66 21.95 17.60
C LEU A 46 9.51 20.68 17.45
N LYS A 47 10.37 20.36 18.42
CA LYS A 47 11.16 19.12 18.41
C LYS A 47 10.27 17.88 18.39
N ARG A 48 9.20 17.88 19.19
CA ARG A 48 8.21 16.79 19.19
C ARG A 48 7.49 16.66 17.85
N ALA A 49 6.98 17.75 17.29
CA ALA A 49 6.29 17.73 16.00
C ALA A 49 7.23 17.27 14.87
N TRP A 50 8.50 17.68 14.91
CA TRP A 50 9.52 17.20 13.98
C TRP A 50 9.78 15.70 14.10
N ALA A 51 9.84 15.17 15.32
CA ALA A 51 9.97 13.74 15.55
C ALA A 51 8.76 12.95 15.03
N GLU A 52 7.53 13.46 15.25
CA GLU A 52 6.30 12.87 14.69
C GLU A 52 6.33 12.86 13.16
N ALA A 53 6.76 13.95 12.52
CA ALA A 53 6.88 14.03 11.07
C ALA A 53 7.92 13.04 10.50
N LYS A 54 9.08 12.89 11.16
CA LYS A 54 10.09 11.89 10.75
C LYS A 54 9.56 10.45 10.85
N ARG A 55 8.79 10.14 11.89
CA ARG A 55 8.16 8.83 12.03
C ARG A 55 7.15 8.57 10.91
N GLU A 56 6.30 9.54 10.62
CA GLU A 56 5.34 9.50 9.51
C GLU A 56 6.05 9.24 8.18
N ALA A 57 7.21 9.87 7.95
CA ALA A 57 7.99 9.68 6.73
C ALA A 57 8.55 8.26 6.62
N GLY A 58 9.08 7.73 7.73
CA GLY A 58 9.56 6.35 7.79
C GLY A 58 8.45 5.33 7.54
N GLU A 59 7.25 5.55 8.08
CA GLU A 59 6.09 4.69 7.82
C GLU A 59 5.65 4.77 6.36
N PHE A 60 5.63 5.96 5.77
CA PHE A 60 5.26 6.16 4.37
C PHE A 60 6.23 5.45 3.42
N ALA A 61 7.54 5.56 3.65
CA ALA A 61 8.56 4.85 2.87
C ALA A 61 8.40 3.32 2.97
N ARG A 62 8.12 2.79 4.17
CA ARG A 62 7.85 1.35 4.35
C ARG A 62 6.60 0.89 3.61
N ARG A 63 5.54 1.71 3.60
CA ARG A 63 4.31 1.39 2.85
C ARG A 63 4.58 1.38 1.35
N GLN A 64 5.30 2.38 0.82
CA GLN A 64 5.67 2.38 -0.61
C GLN A 64 6.49 1.16 -1.01
N ALA A 65 7.46 0.72 -0.19
CA ALA A 65 8.24 -0.48 -0.47
C ALA A 65 7.34 -1.73 -0.52
N ARG A 66 6.44 -1.89 0.46
CA ARG A 66 5.46 -3.00 0.48
C ARG A 66 4.51 -2.96 -0.70
N ASP A 67 4.02 -1.78 -1.07
CA ASP A 67 3.12 -1.63 -2.22
C ASP A 67 3.83 -1.98 -3.53
N ALA A 68 5.11 -1.66 -3.66
CA ALA A 68 5.93 -2.06 -4.81
C ALA A 68 6.09 -3.59 -4.88
N GLU A 69 6.41 -4.23 -3.76
CA GLU A 69 6.49 -5.70 -3.66
C GLU A 69 5.15 -6.37 -4.02
N VAL A 70 4.05 -5.86 -3.48
CA VAL A 70 2.69 -6.34 -3.79
C VAL A 70 2.37 -6.17 -5.27
N ARG A 71 2.71 -5.03 -5.88
CA ARG A 71 2.52 -4.82 -7.33
C ARG A 71 3.32 -5.82 -8.16
N ILE A 72 4.56 -6.10 -7.78
CA ILE A 72 5.40 -7.10 -8.47
C ILE A 72 4.78 -8.49 -8.33
N ALA A 73 4.35 -8.87 -7.13
CA ALA A 73 3.71 -10.16 -6.87
C ALA A 73 2.39 -10.32 -7.65
N LEU A 74 1.55 -9.28 -7.67
CA LEU A 74 0.31 -9.27 -8.45
C LEU A 74 0.60 -9.35 -9.96
N ALA A 75 1.60 -8.64 -10.47
CA ALA A 75 2.00 -8.71 -11.86
C ALA A 75 2.54 -10.10 -12.25
N ALA A 76 3.32 -10.74 -11.38
CA ALA A 76 3.80 -12.11 -11.57
C ALA A 76 2.62 -13.10 -11.59
N SER A 77 1.69 -13.00 -10.62
CA SER A 77 0.50 -13.83 -10.56
C SER A 77 -0.40 -13.66 -11.78
N ALA A 78 -0.55 -12.44 -12.29
CA ALA A 78 -1.31 -12.16 -13.51
C ALA A 78 -0.66 -12.80 -14.74
N ARG A 79 0.67 -12.75 -14.84
CA ARG A 79 1.43 -13.42 -15.92
C ARG A 79 1.29 -14.94 -15.86
N GLU A 80 1.39 -15.54 -14.67
CA GLU A 80 1.18 -16.98 -14.49
C GLU A 80 -0.24 -17.39 -14.93
N SER A 81 -1.24 -16.61 -14.52
CA SER A 81 -2.64 -16.87 -14.88
C SER A 81 -2.87 -16.77 -16.39
N ALA A 82 -2.27 -15.77 -17.05
CA ALA A 82 -2.31 -15.61 -18.49
C ALA A 82 -1.57 -16.74 -19.25
N ALA A 83 -0.41 -17.18 -18.74
CA ALA A 83 0.33 -18.29 -19.32
C ALA A 83 -0.44 -19.61 -19.22
N LEU A 84 -1.11 -19.86 -18.08
CA LEU A 84 -1.98 -21.01 -17.91
C LEU A 84 -3.22 -20.92 -18.81
N ALA A 85 -3.84 -19.74 -18.93
CA ALA A 85 -4.92 -19.54 -19.89
C ALA A 85 -4.48 -19.88 -21.31
N ALA A 86 -3.29 -19.43 -21.72
CA ALA A 86 -2.73 -19.71 -23.03
C ALA A 86 -2.42 -21.20 -23.25
N SER A 87 -1.94 -21.93 -22.25
CA SER A 87 -1.70 -23.38 -22.37
C SER A 87 -2.99 -24.18 -22.59
N HIS A 88 -4.13 -23.63 -22.15
CA HIS A 88 -5.47 -24.14 -22.44
C HIS A 88 -6.11 -23.49 -23.69
N GLY A 89 -5.30 -22.85 -24.55
CA GLY A 89 -5.75 -22.24 -25.79
C GLY A 89 -6.69 -21.04 -25.60
N ASN A 90 -6.62 -20.37 -24.45
CA ASN A 90 -7.55 -19.32 -24.03
C ASN A 90 -9.03 -19.74 -24.10
N ASN A 91 -9.30 -21.04 -23.96
CA ASN A 91 -10.65 -21.58 -24.01
C ASN A 91 -11.22 -21.74 -22.58
N PRO A 92 -12.23 -20.93 -22.19
CA PRO A 92 -12.81 -21.00 -20.85
C PRO A 92 -13.44 -22.36 -20.53
N LEU A 93 -14.01 -23.07 -21.53
CA LEU A 93 -14.57 -24.41 -21.33
C LEU A 93 -13.48 -25.44 -21.04
N ALA A 94 -12.31 -25.31 -21.66
CA ALA A 94 -11.18 -26.22 -21.42
C ALA A 94 -10.66 -26.08 -19.97
N ILE A 95 -10.63 -24.85 -19.43
CA ILE A 95 -10.23 -24.58 -18.05
C ILE A 95 -11.30 -25.04 -17.06
N GLN A 96 -12.59 -24.80 -17.32
CA GLN A 96 -13.68 -25.31 -16.48
C GLN A 96 -13.66 -26.84 -16.39
N ASN A 97 -13.41 -27.54 -17.50
CA ASN A 97 -13.28 -29.00 -17.52
C ASN A 97 -12.02 -29.48 -16.77
N ALA A 98 -10.94 -28.71 -16.75
CA ALA A 98 -9.76 -29.01 -15.94
C ALA A 98 -10.04 -28.79 -14.45
N LEU A 99 -10.77 -27.73 -14.11
CA LEU A 99 -11.19 -27.42 -12.73
C LEU A 99 -12.11 -28.51 -12.15
N LEU A 100 -13.10 -28.95 -12.92
CA LEU A 100 -13.98 -30.06 -12.53
C LEU A 100 -13.20 -31.36 -12.29
N ARG A 101 -12.19 -31.65 -13.12
CA ARG A 101 -11.34 -32.83 -12.94
C ARG A 101 -10.47 -32.73 -11.68
N GLU A 102 -9.94 -31.56 -11.36
CA GLU A 102 -9.08 -31.38 -10.20
C GLU A 102 -9.87 -31.37 -8.89
N THR A 103 -11.10 -30.84 -8.91
CA THR A 103 -12.01 -30.81 -7.74
C THR A 103 -12.60 -32.18 -7.41
N MET A 104 -12.80 -33.05 -8.40
CA MET A 104 -13.31 -34.41 -8.22
C MET A 104 -12.20 -35.44 -7.89
N ARG A 105 -10.96 -34.99 -7.70
CA ARG A 105 -9.82 -35.86 -7.40
C ARG A 105 -9.85 -36.32 -5.95
N ASP A 106 -9.54 -37.60 -5.69
CA ASP A 106 -9.48 -38.17 -4.32
C ASP A 106 -8.60 -37.37 -3.36
N ARG A 107 -7.54 -36.74 -3.90
CA ARG A 107 -6.71 -35.75 -3.20
C ARG A 107 -6.69 -34.48 -4.01
N MET A 108 -7.63 -33.59 -3.71
CA MET A 108 -7.74 -32.30 -4.39
C MET A 108 -6.48 -31.44 -4.19
N ASN A 109 -5.92 -30.94 -5.29
CA ASN A 109 -4.84 -29.98 -5.25
C ASN A 109 -5.40 -28.55 -5.24
N PHE A 110 -5.60 -28.00 -4.04
CA PHE A 110 -6.11 -26.63 -3.85
C PHE A 110 -5.29 -25.56 -4.59
N ALA A 111 -3.97 -25.73 -4.70
CA ALA A 111 -3.13 -24.79 -5.42
C ALA A 111 -3.37 -24.83 -6.94
N ALA A 112 -3.63 -26.02 -7.49
CA ALA A 112 -3.99 -26.18 -8.90
C ALA A 112 -5.39 -25.61 -9.18
N VAL A 113 -6.36 -25.85 -8.29
CA VAL A 113 -7.72 -25.27 -8.36
C VAL A 113 -7.65 -23.74 -8.39
N ALA A 114 -6.95 -23.12 -7.43
CA ALA A 114 -6.81 -21.67 -7.36
C ALA A 114 -6.13 -21.08 -8.61
N ARG A 115 -5.13 -21.76 -9.17
CA ARG A 115 -4.47 -21.35 -10.43
C ARG A 115 -5.43 -21.41 -11.63
N LEU A 116 -6.23 -22.46 -11.74
CA LEU A 116 -7.23 -22.63 -12.80
C LEU A 116 -8.35 -21.59 -12.68
N GLU A 117 -8.83 -21.30 -11.47
CA GLU A 117 -9.80 -20.23 -11.21
C GLU A 117 -9.25 -18.86 -11.61
N ALA A 118 -8.01 -18.54 -11.23
CA ALA A 118 -7.36 -17.28 -11.59
C ALA A 118 -7.19 -17.14 -13.12
N ALA A 119 -6.82 -18.22 -13.81
CA ALA A 119 -6.73 -18.23 -15.28
C ALA A 119 -8.10 -18.05 -15.95
N LEU A 120 -9.16 -18.65 -15.40
CA LEU A 120 -10.52 -18.47 -15.90
C LEU A 120 -10.98 -17.01 -15.74
N VAL A 121 -10.73 -16.39 -14.59
CA VAL A 121 -11.01 -14.97 -14.34
C VAL A 121 -10.25 -14.09 -15.34
N ALA A 122 -8.97 -14.39 -15.61
CA ALA A 122 -8.17 -13.64 -16.56
C ALA A 122 -8.76 -13.66 -17.99
N ILE A 123 -9.25 -14.83 -18.46
CA ILE A 123 -9.92 -14.94 -19.77
C ILE A 123 -11.21 -14.13 -19.79
N LEU A 124 -12.03 -14.25 -18.75
CA LEU A 124 -13.32 -13.54 -18.68
C LEU A 124 -13.14 -12.03 -18.64
N ALA A 125 -12.15 -11.54 -17.89
CA ALA A 125 -11.82 -10.11 -17.84
C ALA A 125 -11.33 -9.60 -19.20
N ALA A 126 -10.49 -10.35 -19.91
CA ALA A 126 -10.03 -9.98 -21.25
C ALA A 126 -11.19 -9.90 -22.28
N LYS A 127 -12.20 -10.77 -22.15
CA LYS A 127 -13.40 -10.73 -23.01
C LYS A 127 -14.35 -9.57 -22.73
N GLN A 128 -14.32 -8.97 -21.54
CA GLN A 128 -15.17 -7.82 -21.20
C GLN A 128 -14.60 -6.49 -21.70
N LEU A 129 -13.30 -6.46 -22.02
CA LEU A 129 -12.59 -5.27 -22.50
C LEU A 129 -12.61 -5.12 -24.03
N HIS A 130 -13.20 -6.09 -24.74
CA HIS A 130 -13.33 -6.14 -26.20
C HIS A 130 -14.79 -6.32 -26.59
#